data_AF-A0AAV9ZCN7-F1
#
_entry.id   AF-A0AAV9ZCN7-F1
#
_cell.length_a   1.000
_cell.length_b   1.000
_cell.length_c   1.000
_cell.angle_alpha   90.00
_cell.angle_beta   90.00
_cell.angle_gamma   90.00
#
_symmetry.space_group_name_H-M   'P 1'
#
loop_
_entity.id
_entity.type
_entity.pdbx_description
1 polymer ?
#
loop_
_entity_poly.entity_id
_entity_poly.type
_entity_poly.pdbx_seq_one_letter_code
_entity_poly.pdbx_strand_id
1 'polypeptide(L)'
;MGFTVNSSELTLTLLSVTNRDITRKNGQSLHRAIKHRLREKLRARKFELDRVERTYRRKKKTEHKLKTHIEDAVARRDPSIQTLVRQYNTLCKEMKKLVKERKAPKNSIPPAPIDPKAIWGLDVDDEIWQDVGLDEEDDDTEPPLWLKDDTVRSGIRAMLELDRCEEEEVRIFHECRALRYWLAEEWEVVASAMAEADDNDDFGLRHQLQLRRTELCKLCASWSTAIRGIPFKLEGLPPWGPSDDELRAVRLDDKNAKTVARDVDDDDDEEVEADGEEEELPIEDIEAFQRAEVYAQNTVDSYLDLGF
;
A
#
# COMPACT_ATOMS: atom_id res chain seq x y z
N MET A 1 53.48 50.92 16.38
CA MET A 1 53.14 50.26 15.10
C MET A 1 51.63 50.28 14.98
N GLY A 2 51.07 51.21 14.20
CA GLY A 2 49.63 51.32 14.02
C GLY A 2 49.15 50.39 12.91
N PHE A 3 48.28 49.43 13.24
CA PHE A 3 47.59 48.62 12.25
C PHE A 3 46.45 49.45 11.66
N THR A 4 46.70 50.09 10.52
CA THR A 4 45.63 50.64 9.69
C THR A 4 44.94 49.47 8.99
N VAL A 5 43.86 48.95 9.57
CA VAL A 5 43.00 48.00 8.86
C VAL A 5 42.32 48.77 7.74
N ASN A 6 42.60 48.39 6.49
CA ASN A 6 42.08 49.06 5.30
C ASN A 6 40.55 48.94 5.28
N SER A 7 39.83 50.06 5.45
CA SER A 7 38.36 50.13 5.41
C SER A 7 37.79 49.57 4.09
N SER A 8 38.56 49.63 3.01
CA SER A 8 38.25 49.01 1.71
C SER A 8 38.28 47.48 1.72
N GLU A 9 39.14 46.84 2.52
CA GLU A 9 39.21 45.38 2.64
C GLU A 9 38.09 44.83 3.52
N LEU A 10 37.74 45.56 4.58
CA LEU A 10 36.59 45.23 5.44
C LEU A 10 35.25 45.35 4.69
N THR A 11 35.10 46.35 3.82
CA THR A 11 33.87 46.53 3.02
C THR A 11 33.76 45.50 1.91
N LEU A 12 34.86 45.15 1.23
CA LEU A 12 34.87 44.08 0.22
C LEU A 12 34.61 42.70 0.82
N THR A 13 35.15 42.40 2.00
CA THR A 13 34.90 41.15 2.71
C THR A 13 33.45 41.06 3.19
N LEU A 14 32.89 42.11 3.81
CA LEU A 14 31.47 42.14 4.18
C LEU A 14 30.54 42.01 2.96
N LEU A 15 30.80 42.74 1.87
CA LEU A 15 30.01 42.67 0.62
C LEU A 15 30.08 41.28 -0.04
N SER A 16 31.22 40.58 0.10
CA SER A 16 31.38 39.22 -0.40
C SER A 16 30.64 38.19 0.47
N VAL A 17 30.58 38.41 1.78
CA VAL A 17 29.83 37.57 2.73
C VAL A 17 28.34 37.76 2.54
N THR A 18 27.85 39.00 2.44
CA THR A 18 26.43 39.29 2.24
C THR A 18 25.91 38.79 0.89
N ASN A 19 26.70 38.90 -0.20
CA ASN A 19 26.31 38.32 -1.49
C ASN A 19 26.25 36.78 -1.45
N ARG A 20 27.14 36.12 -0.70
CA ARG A 20 27.09 34.67 -0.47
C ARG A 20 25.87 34.27 0.34
N ASP A 21 25.49 35.06 1.35
CA ASP A 21 24.30 34.80 2.18
C ASP A 21 22.98 35.03 1.41
N ILE A 22 22.93 36.01 0.52
CA ILE A 22 21.77 36.28 -0.34
C ILE A 22 21.59 35.17 -1.39
N THR A 23 22.68 34.77 -2.05
CA THR A 23 22.65 33.64 -3.00
C THR A 23 22.33 32.31 -2.32
N ARG A 24 22.76 32.12 -1.06
CA ARG A 24 22.38 31.00 -0.18
C ARG A 24 20.87 30.94 0.05
N LYS A 25 20.28 32.02 0.59
CA LYS A 25 18.84 32.07 0.90
C LYS A 25 17.98 31.85 -0.35
N ASN A 26 18.41 32.41 -1.48
CA ASN A 26 17.68 32.26 -2.74
C ASN A 26 17.77 30.84 -3.32
N GLY A 27 18.89 30.14 -3.14
CA GLY A 27 19.07 28.77 -3.62
C GLY A 27 18.31 27.72 -2.82
N GLN A 28 18.37 27.80 -1.48
CA GLN A 28 17.65 26.88 -0.58
C GLN A 28 16.14 27.07 -0.67
N SER A 29 15.66 28.32 -0.69
CA SER A 29 14.23 28.63 -0.86
C SER A 29 13.68 28.15 -2.22
N LEU A 30 14.44 28.31 -3.31
CA LEU A 30 14.05 27.79 -4.62
C LEU A 30 13.96 26.26 -4.62
N HIS A 31 14.93 25.58 -4.01
CA HIS A 31 14.93 24.13 -3.90
C HIS A 31 13.72 23.62 -3.11
N ARG A 32 13.42 24.24 -1.97
CA ARG A 32 12.24 23.95 -1.15
C ARG A 32 10.93 24.20 -1.90
N ALA A 33 10.83 25.31 -2.63
CA ALA A 33 9.65 25.63 -3.44
C ALA A 33 9.41 24.59 -4.54
N ILE A 34 10.46 24.13 -5.23
CA ILE A 34 10.33 23.08 -6.26
C ILE A 34 9.93 21.75 -5.61
N LYS A 35 10.53 21.40 -4.46
CA LYS A 35 10.18 20.18 -3.73
C LYS A 35 8.72 20.19 -3.28
N HIS A 36 8.24 21.31 -2.72
CA HIS A 36 6.85 21.48 -2.33
C HIS A 36 5.90 21.32 -3.51
N ARG A 37 6.20 22.00 -4.62
CA ARG A 37 5.41 21.92 -5.85
C ARG A 37 5.39 20.50 -6.42
N LEU A 38 6.50 19.78 -6.33
CA LEU A 38 6.58 18.39 -6.76
C LEU A 38 5.66 17.51 -5.89
N ARG A 39 5.74 17.62 -4.55
CA ARG A 39 4.85 16.92 -3.61
C ARG A 39 3.37 17.21 -3.89
N GLU A 40 3.00 18.46 -4.11
CA GLU A 40 1.63 18.86 -4.46
C GLU A 40 1.14 18.19 -5.74
N LYS A 41 1.96 18.18 -6.80
CA LYS A 41 1.58 17.55 -8.06
C LYS A 41 1.44 16.04 -7.94
N LEU A 42 2.29 15.40 -7.15
CA LEU A 42 2.22 13.96 -6.89
C LEU A 42 0.96 13.60 -6.11
N ARG A 43 0.62 14.36 -5.07
CA ARG A 43 -0.65 14.21 -4.35
C ARG A 43 -1.85 14.40 -5.28
N ALA A 44 -1.87 15.48 -6.06
CA ALA A 44 -2.95 15.76 -7.00
C ALA A 44 -3.12 14.62 -8.02
N ARG A 45 -2.02 14.09 -8.56
CA ARG A 45 -2.04 12.92 -9.46
C ARG A 45 -2.60 11.68 -8.77
N LYS A 46 -2.19 11.40 -7.52
CA LYS A 46 -2.70 10.25 -6.74
C LYS A 46 -4.22 10.35 -6.55
N PHE A 47 -4.73 11.50 -6.12
CA PHE A 47 -6.18 11.73 -6.00
C PHE A 47 -6.93 11.61 -7.33
N GLU A 48 -6.29 11.98 -8.45
CA GLU A 48 -6.87 11.80 -9.77
C GLU A 48 -6.96 10.33 -10.20
N LEU A 49 -5.91 9.54 -9.95
CA LEU A 49 -5.94 8.09 -10.19
C LEU A 49 -6.97 7.38 -9.30
N ASP A 50 -7.01 7.68 -8.00
CA ASP A 50 -8.03 7.19 -7.09
C ASP A 50 -9.45 7.53 -7.58
N ARG A 51 -9.63 8.71 -8.18
CA ARG A 51 -10.92 9.11 -8.75
C ARG A 51 -11.29 8.26 -9.96
N VAL A 52 -10.32 7.96 -10.85
CA VAL A 52 -10.51 7.02 -11.97
C VAL A 52 -10.92 5.64 -11.45
N GLU A 53 -10.19 5.13 -10.47
CA GLU A 53 -10.43 3.81 -9.88
C GLU A 53 -11.82 3.73 -9.22
N ARG A 54 -12.22 4.72 -8.42
CA ARG A 54 -13.57 4.74 -7.82
C ARG A 54 -14.67 4.84 -8.87
N THR A 55 -14.45 5.55 -9.98
CA THR A 55 -15.42 5.58 -11.09
C THR A 55 -15.51 4.24 -11.80
N TYR A 56 -14.39 3.52 -11.93
CA TYR A 56 -14.35 2.16 -12.47
C TYR A 56 -15.17 1.20 -11.62
N ARG A 57 -14.93 1.18 -10.30
CA ARG A 57 -15.65 0.31 -9.36
C ARG A 57 -17.16 0.58 -9.33
N ARG A 58 -17.59 1.84 -9.49
CA ARG A 58 -19.01 2.23 -9.43
C ARG A 58 -19.79 2.10 -10.73
N LYS A 59 -19.15 2.03 -11.90
CA LYS A 59 -19.85 2.07 -13.20
C LYS A 59 -19.28 1.06 -14.20
N LYS A 60 -19.59 -0.23 -14.02
CA LYS A 60 -19.17 -1.32 -14.93
C LYS A 60 -19.63 -1.19 -16.40
N LYS A 61 -20.53 -0.26 -16.78
CA LYS A 61 -21.09 -0.21 -18.17
C LYS A 61 -21.24 1.16 -18.85
N THR A 62 -20.89 2.29 -18.24
CA THR A 62 -21.06 3.60 -18.92
C THR A 62 -19.93 4.58 -18.65
N GLU A 63 -19.36 5.07 -19.75
CA GLU A 63 -18.37 6.14 -19.91
C GLU A 63 -16.88 5.76 -20.04
N HIS A 64 -16.56 4.84 -20.96
CA HIS A 64 -15.21 4.73 -21.55
C HIS A 64 -14.63 6.11 -21.97
N LYS A 65 -15.48 7.04 -22.43
CA LYS A 65 -15.09 8.42 -22.78
C LYS A 65 -14.67 9.28 -21.58
N LEU A 66 -15.27 9.07 -20.40
CA LEU A 66 -14.86 9.77 -19.18
C LEU A 66 -13.55 9.19 -18.66
N LYS A 67 -13.40 7.86 -18.74
CA LYS A 67 -12.14 7.14 -18.45
C LYS A 67 -11.00 7.68 -19.31
N THR A 68 -11.11 7.62 -20.64
CA THR A 68 -10.07 8.11 -21.54
C THR A 68 -9.77 9.59 -21.31
N HIS A 69 -10.79 10.41 -21.05
CA HIS A 69 -10.56 11.83 -20.76
C HIS A 69 -9.76 12.05 -19.46
N ILE A 70 -10.00 11.27 -18.40
CA ILE A 70 -9.24 11.41 -17.14
C ILE A 70 -7.84 10.79 -17.28
N GLU A 71 -7.71 9.63 -17.93
CA GLU A 71 -6.42 9.01 -18.25
C GLU A 71 -5.54 9.94 -19.09
N ASP A 72 -6.10 10.54 -20.15
CA ASP A 72 -5.41 11.52 -20.98
C ASP A 72 -5.04 12.79 -20.18
N ALA A 73 -5.87 13.18 -19.21
CA ALA A 73 -5.58 14.33 -18.36
C ALA A 73 -4.43 14.04 -17.38
N VAL A 74 -4.36 12.81 -16.85
CA VAL A 74 -3.24 12.33 -16.01
C VAL A 74 -1.97 12.23 -16.85
N ALA A 75 -2.01 11.56 -18.00
CA ALA A 75 -0.87 11.39 -18.91
C ALA A 75 -0.29 12.73 -19.39
N ARG A 76 -1.13 13.75 -19.60
CA ARG A 76 -0.68 15.11 -19.95
C ARG A 76 0.13 15.80 -18.84
N ARG A 77 -0.02 15.39 -17.59
CA ARG A 77 0.65 16.03 -16.42
C ARG A 77 1.96 15.35 -16.05
N ASP A 78 2.13 14.08 -16.41
CA ASP A 78 3.33 13.29 -16.13
C ASP A 78 4.63 13.93 -16.65
N PRO A 79 4.69 14.49 -17.88
CA PRO A 79 5.88 15.19 -18.37
C PRO A 79 6.22 16.44 -17.53
N SER A 80 5.21 17.12 -16.99
CA SER A 80 5.42 18.28 -16.13
C SER A 80 6.00 17.91 -14.77
N ILE A 81 5.56 16.77 -14.21
CA ILE A 81 6.13 16.19 -12.98
C ILE A 81 7.58 15.78 -13.24
N GLN A 82 7.85 15.02 -14.31
CA GLN A 82 9.21 14.64 -14.70
C GLN A 82 10.13 15.85 -14.90
N THR A 83 9.61 16.94 -15.45
CA THR A 83 10.38 18.19 -15.62
C THR A 83 10.76 18.78 -14.27
N LEU A 84 9.83 18.82 -13.30
CA LEU A 84 10.12 19.28 -11.94
C LEU A 84 11.15 18.39 -11.24
N VAL A 85 11.08 17.07 -11.43
CA VAL A 85 12.10 16.13 -10.91
C VAL A 85 13.48 16.42 -11.48
N ARG A 86 13.57 16.65 -12.80
CA ARG A 86 14.85 17.00 -13.46
C ARG A 86 15.41 18.32 -12.91
N GLN A 87 14.56 19.33 -12.72
CA GLN A 87 14.94 20.63 -12.16
C GLN A 87 15.44 20.48 -10.72
N TYR A 88 14.69 19.76 -9.87
CA TYR A 88 15.07 19.42 -8.51
C TYR A 88 16.42 18.70 -8.45
N ASN A 89 16.60 17.64 -9.24
CA ASN A 89 17.84 16.87 -9.28
C ASN A 89 19.03 17.68 -9.80
N THR A 90 18.81 18.66 -10.67
CA THR A 90 19.86 19.57 -11.14
C THR A 90 20.33 20.48 -10.00
N LEU A 91 19.39 21.06 -9.24
CA LEU A 91 19.73 21.86 -8.06
C LEU A 91 20.41 21.03 -6.96
N CYS A 92 19.98 19.79 -6.73
CA CYS A 92 20.67 18.85 -5.84
C CYS A 92 22.15 18.66 -6.23
N LYS A 93 22.45 18.53 -7.54
CA LYS A 93 23.83 18.41 -8.04
C LYS A 93 24.64 19.69 -7.82
N GLU A 94 24.04 20.86 -8.05
CA GLU A 94 24.67 22.16 -7.80
C GLU A 94 24.99 22.34 -6.31
N MET A 95 24.06 22.01 -5.42
CA MET A 95 24.27 22.05 -3.98
C MET A 95 25.39 21.09 -3.54
N LYS A 96 25.41 19.85 -4.04
CA LYS A 96 26.51 18.89 -3.80
C LYS A 96 27.86 19.45 -4.25
N LYS A 97 27.91 20.15 -5.39
CA LYS A 97 29.13 20.79 -5.90
C LYS A 97 29.59 21.92 -4.96
N LEU A 98 28.67 22.78 -4.50
CA LEU A 98 28.99 23.87 -3.57
C LEU A 98 29.51 23.36 -2.21
N VAL A 99 28.95 22.26 -1.71
CA VAL A 99 29.44 21.57 -0.50
C VAL A 99 30.86 21.04 -0.72
N LYS A 100 31.12 20.37 -1.85
CA LYS A 100 32.46 19.86 -2.18
C LYS A 100 33.50 20.97 -2.33
N GLU A 101 33.12 22.11 -2.88
CA GLU A 101 33.97 23.29 -3.04
C GLU A 101 34.18 24.07 -1.72
N ARG A 102 33.61 23.61 -0.59
CA ARG A 102 33.63 24.30 0.72
C ARG A 102 33.09 25.74 0.66
N LYS A 103 32.22 26.01 -0.31
CA LYS A 103 31.50 27.29 -0.45
C LYS A 103 30.15 27.26 0.26
N ALA A 104 29.71 26.07 0.71
CA ALA A 104 28.53 25.89 1.54
C ALA A 104 28.85 26.16 3.03
N PRO A 105 27.84 26.54 3.83
CA PRO A 105 27.94 26.63 5.29
C PRO A 105 28.48 25.37 5.95
N LYS A 106 28.99 25.52 7.18
CA LYS A 106 29.40 24.37 8.01
C LYS A 106 28.18 23.47 8.23
N ASN A 107 28.37 22.15 8.20
CA ASN A 107 27.31 21.15 8.37
C ASN A 107 26.20 21.12 7.31
N SER A 108 26.33 21.81 6.17
CA SER A 108 25.34 21.70 5.09
C SER A 108 25.26 20.27 4.52
N ILE A 109 24.10 19.65 4.70
CA ILE A 109 23.79 18.33 4.15
C ILE A 109 23.11 18.52 2.79
N PRO A 110 23.67 17.99 1.69
CA PRO A 110 23.02 18.11 0.39
C PRO A 110 21.75 17.24 0.35
N PRO A 111 20.64 17.76 -0.19
CA PRO A 111 19.41 16.99 -0.33
C PRO A 111 19.62 15.79 -1.27
N ALA A 112 18.87 14.72 -0.99
CA ALA A 112 18.91 13.51 -1.79
C ALA A 112 18.16 13.71 -3.14
N PRO A 113 18.76 13.27 -4.27
CA PRO A 113 18.11 13.32 -5.57
C PRO A 113 17.02 12.25 -5.65
N ILE A 114 15.93 12.57 -6.36
CA ILE A 114 14.79 11.67 -6.52
C ILE A 114 15.00 10.82 -7.77
N ASP A 115 14.76 9.50 -7.68
CA ASP A 115 14.74 8.65 -8.87
C ASP A 115 13.48 8.96 -9.72
N PRO A 116 13.64 9.43 -10.97
CA PRO A 116 12.51 9.71 -11.86
C PRO A 116 11.68 8.49 -12.25
N LYS A 117 12.19 7.26 -12.07
CA LYS A 117 11.42 6.03 -12.33
C LYS A 117 10.61 5.61 -11.11
N ALA A 118 11.22 5.62 -9.92
CA ALA A 118 10.56 5.24 -8.67
C ALA A 118 9.51 6.25 -8.19
N ILE A 119 9.48 7.48 -8.73
CA ILE A 119 8.56 8.54 -8.30
C ILE A 119 7.06 8.20 -8.46
N TRP A 120 6.72 7.17 -9.22
CA TRP A 120 5.33 6.78 -9.41
C TRP A 120 4.84 5.77 -8.37
N GLY A 121 5.77 5.03 -7.74
CA GLY A 121 5.51 4.05 -6.68
C GLY A 121 5.83 4.62 -5.29
N LEU A 122 5.34 5.83 -5.01
CA LEU A 122 5.68 6.56 -3.79
C LEU A 122 5.07 5.92 -2.54
N ASP A 123 5.92 5.69 -1.55
CA ASP A 123 5.55 5.29 -0.19
C ASP A 123 5.73 6.44 0.81
N VAL A 124 5.19 6.28 2.02
CA VAL A 124 5.26 7.25 3.13
C VAL A 124 6.70 7.48 3.59
N ASP A 125 7.55 6.46 3.45
CA ASP A 125 8.95 6.49 3.90
C ASP A 125 9.92 7.11 2.89
N ASP A 126 9.44 7.47 1.70
CA ASP A 126 10.31 7.95 0.63
C ASP A 126 10.99 9.29 0.96
N GLU A 127 12.24 9.43 0.51
CA GLU A 127 13.09 10.60 0.74
C GLU A 127 12.50 11.92 0.23
N ILE A 128 11.51 11.85 -0.66
CA ILE A 128 10.78 13.02 -1.12
C ILE A 128 10.07 13.72 0.04
N TRP A 129 9.70 13.03 1.11
CA TRP A 129 8.96 13.60 2.25
C TRP A 129 9.86 14.26 3.31
N GLN A 130 11.16 14.03 3.25
CA GLN A 130 12.14 14.59 4.20
C GLN A 130 12.60 15.98 3.77
N ASP A 131 12.63 17.00 4.63
CA ASP A 131 13.10 18.36 4.30
C ASP A 131 14.56 18.64 4.71
N VAL A 132 15.37 17.57 4.83
CA VAL A 132 16.79 17.64 5.25
C VAL A 132 17.58 18.67 4.43
N GLY A 133 18.16 19.67 5.12
CA GLY A 133 19.04 20.69 4.52
C GLY A 133 18.30 21.82 3.79
N LEU A 134 16.97 21.91 3.92
CA LEU A 134 16.12 22.92 3.27
C LEU A 134 15.45 23.91 4.24
N ASP A 135 15.61 23.71 5.55
CA ASP A 135 15.07 24.61 6.57
C ASP A 135 16.02 25.81 6.78
N GLU A 136 15.41 26.99 6.98
CA GLU A 136 16.11 28.27 7.15
C GLU A 136 16.46 28.57 8.62
N GLU A 137 15.86 27.82 9.55
CA GLU A 137 16.00 27.98 10.99
C GLU A 137 16.89 26.86 11.54
N ASP A 138 17.92 27.26 12.29
CA ASP A 138 18.86 26.42 13.06
C ASP A 138 19.98 25.68 12.31
N ASP A 139 20.90 26.45 11.70
CA ASP A 139 22.21 25.96 11.20
C ASP A 139 23.19 25.64 12.36
N ASP A 140 22.88 26.04 13.60
CA ASP A 140 23.74 25.89 14.79
C ASP A 140 23.36 24.70 15.69
N THR A 141 22.21 24.06 15.48
CA THR A 141 21.77 22.92 16.29
C THR A 141 22.08 21.63 15.56
N GLU A 142 22.76 20.69 16.22
CA GLU A 142 23.01 19.38 15.63
C GLU A 142 21.67 18.67 15.35
N PRO A 143 21.43 18.20 14.10
CA PRO A 143 20.18 17.53 13.77
C PRO A 143 19.93 16.32 14.67
N PRO A 144 18.66 16.03 15.04
CA PRO A 144 18.33 14.85 15.83
C PRO A 144 18.89 13.56 15.21
N LEU A 145 19.24 12.58 16.06
CA LEU A 145 19.86 11.33 15.61
C LEU A 145 18.97 10.56 14.62
N TRP A 146 17.65 10.57 14.79
CA TRP A 146 16.72 9.95 13.83
C TRP A 146 16.73 10.62 12.45
N LEU A 147 17.29 11.83 12.31
CA LEU A 147 17.41 12.54 11.04
C LEU A 147 18.79 12.35 10.39
N LYS A 148 19.84 12.19 11.21
CA LYS A 148 21.25 12.14 10.79
C LYS A 148 21.83 10.73 10.70
N ASP A 149 21.38 9.81 11.54
CA ASP A 149 21.96 8.46 11.66
C ASP A 149 21.07 7.41 10.99
N ASP A 150 21.60 6.81 9.92
CA ASP A 150 20.94 5.74 9.17
C ASP A 150 20.63 4.52 10.01
N THR A 151 21.48 4.22 11.01
CA THR A 151 21.28 3.07 11.89
C THR A 151 20.10 3.30 12.82
N VAL A 152 19.95 4.53 13.35
CA VAL A 152 18.81 4.92 14.18
C VAL A 152 17.53 4.89 13.35
N ARG A 153 17.54 5.41 12.11
CA ARG A 153 16.37 5.32 11.20
C ARG A 153 15.98 3.88 10.89
N SER A 154 16.96 3.04 10.57
CA SER A 154 16.72 1.62 10.32
C SER A 154 16.18 0.91 11.55
N GLY A 155 16.68 1.25 12.75
CA GLY A 155 16.20 0.70 14.01
C GLY A 155 14.77 1.09 14.33
N ILE A 156 14.41 2.37 14.11
CA ILE A 156 13.02 2.85 14.27
C ILE A 156 12.09 2.11 13.31
N ARG A 157 12.43 1.99 12.02
CA ARG A 157 11.62 1.25 11.05
C ARG A 157 11.46 -0.22 11.43
N ALA A 158 12.56 -0.88 11.83
CA ALA A 158 12.50 -2.28 12.25
C ALA A 158 11.62 -2.49 13.49
N MET A 159 11.63 -1.55 14.43
CA MET A 159 10.77 -1.58 15.61
C MET A 159 9.29 -1.37 15.23
N LEU A 160 8.98 -0.40 14.39
CA LEU A 160 7.59 -0.19 13.91
C LEU A 160 7.08 -1.37 13.06
N GLU A 161 7.95 -1.98 12.25
CA GLU A 161 7.61 -3.18 11.48
C GLU A 161 7.31 -4.35 12.42
N LEU A 162 8.07 -4.51 13.50
CA LEU A 162 7.80 -5.52 14.52
C LEU A 162 6.45 -5.27 15.19
N ASP A 163 6.19 -4.05 15.67
CA ASP A 163 4.89 -3.68 16.27
C ASP A 163 3.74 -3.98 15.30
N ARG A 164 3.91 -3.65 14.01
CA ARG A 164 2.92 -3.92 12.97
C ARG A 164 2.73 -5.42 12.73
N CYS A 165 3.79 -6.22 12.77
CA CYS A 165 3.68 -7.68 12.69
C CYS A 165 2.88 -8.23 13.87
N GLU A 166 3.10 -7.73 15.08
CA GLU A 166 2.35 -8.14 16.28
C GLU A 166 0.87 -7.78 16.16
N GLU A 167 0.55 -6.57 15.72
CA GLU A 167 -0.83 -6.14 15.44
C GLU A 167 -1.51 -7.02 14.38
N GLU A 168 -0.80 -7.30 13.29
CA GLU A 168 -1.32 -8.12 12.19
C GLU A 168 -1.49 -9.59 12.61
N GLU A 169 -0.58 -10.12 13.43
CA GLU A 169 -0.71 -11.46 14.02
C GLU A 169 -2.01 -11.56 14.85
N VAL A 170 -2.27 -10.55 15.69
CA VAL A 170 -3.51 -10.47 16.48
C VAL A 170 -4.73 -10.37 15.57
N ARG A 171 -4.69 -9.54 14.53
CA ARG A 171 -5.80 -9.41 13.56
C ARG A 171 -6.10 -10.72 12.86
N ILE A 172 -5.09 -11.35 12.26
CA ILE A 172 -5.25 -12.62 11.52
C ILE A 172 -5.78 -13.71 12.45
N PHE A 173 -5.35 -13.75 13.72
CA PHE A 173 -5.90 -14.68 14.70
C PHE A 173 -7.42 -14.48 14.91
N HIS A 174 -7.87 -13.24 15.07
CA HIS A 174 -9.30 -12.93 15.20
C HIS A 174 -10.09 -13.32 13.95
N GLU A 175 -9.57 -13.03 12.76
CA GLU A 175 -10.20 -13.40 11.49
C GLU A 175 -10.27 -14.92 11.30
N CYS A 176 -9.18 -15.65 11.59
CA CYS A 176 -9.15 -17.11 11.55
C CYS A 176 -10.17 -17.72 12.52
N ARG A 177 -10.30 -17.14 13.71
CA ARG A 177 -11.30 -17.54 14.69
C ARG A 177 -12.71 -17.31 14.15
N ALA A 178 -13.00 -16.11 13.64
CA ALA A 178 -14.30 -15.78 13.07
C ALA A 178 -14.68 -16.73 11.92
N LEU A 179 -13.74 -17.00 11.00
CA LEU A 179 -13.90 -17.96 9.91
C LEU A 179 -14.31 -19.35 10.40
N ARG A 180 -13.64 -19.85 11.45
CA ARG A 180 -13.94 -21.19 11.98
C ARG A 180 -15.30 -21.27 12.66
N TYR A 181 -15.68 -20.26 13.44
CA TYR A 181 -17.01 -20.22 14.06
C TYR A 181 -18.10 -20.12 13.02
N TRP A 182 -17.96 -19.19 12.07
CA TRP A 182 -18.94 -19.00 11.00
C TRP A 182 -19.15 -20.28 10.19
N LEU A 183 -18.06 -20.93 9.75
CA LEU A 183 -18.22 -22.16 8.96
C LEU A 183 -18.84 -23.30 9.78
N ALA A 184 -18.46 -23.46 11.05
CA ALA A 184 -19.02 -24.51 11.90
C ALA A 184 -20.53 -24.31 12.10
N GLU A 185 -20.96 -23.07 12.38
CA GLU A 185 -22.36 -22.70 12.55
C GLU A 185 -23.16 -22.91 11.26
N GLU A 186 -22.68 -22.38 10.12
CA GLU A 186 -23.32 -22.55 8.82
C GLU A 186 -23.44 -24.03 8.43
N TRP A 187 -22.43 -24.82 8.74
CA TRP A 187 -22.44 -26.26 8.47
C TRP A 187 -23.51 -26.99 9.29
N GLU A 188 -23.62 -26.67 10.59
CA GLU A 188 -24.66 -27.24 11.46
C GLU A 188 -26.07 -26.83 11.02
N VAL A 189 -26.25 -25.57 10.62
CA VAL A 189 -27.54 -25.06 10.10
C VAL A 189 -27.93 -25.78 8.82
N VAL A 190 -27.02 -25.91 7.85
CA VAL A 190 -27.30 -26.63 6.60
C VAL A 190 -27.59 -28.11 6.88
N ALA A 191 -26.81 -28.75 7.76
CA ALA A 191 -27.04 -30.15 8.12
C ALA A 191 -28.40 -30.37 8.78
N SER A 192 -28.84 -29.46 9.66
CA SER A 192 -30.14 -29.52 10.32
C SER A 192 -31.28 -29.29 9.32
N ALA A 193 -31.17 -28.27 8.47
CA ALA A 193 -32.15 -27.99 7.43
C ALA A 193 -32.28 -29.15 6.42
N MET A 194 -31.19 -29.86 6.13
CA MET A 194 -31.23 -31.05 5.28
C MET A 194 -32.01 -32.20 5.92
N ALA A 195 -31.83 -32.43 7.23
CA ALA A 195 -32.58 -33.44 7.96
C ALA A 195 -34.09 -33.11 7.97
N GLU A 196 -34.44 -31.84 8.18
CA GLU A 196 -35.84 -31.39 8.12
C GLU A 196 -36.44 -31.51 6.70
N ALA A 197 -35.66 -31.22 5.66
CA ALA A 197 -36.11 -31.37 4.27
C ALA A 197 -36.32 -32.86 3.91
N ASP A 198 -35.49 -33.75 4.45
CA ASP A 198 -35.65 -35.20 4.31
C ASP A 198 -36.90 -35.71 5.03
N ASP A 199 -37.17 -35.23 6.25
CA ASP A 199 -38.37 -35.59 7.01
C ASP A 199 -39.67 -35.11 6.33
N ASN A 200 -39.61 -34.00 5.59
CA ASN A 200 -40.75 -33.40 4.88
C ASN A 200 -40.87 -33.84 3.40
N ASP A 201 -40.00 -34.74 2.91
CA ASP A 201 -39.91 -35.16 1.50
C ASP A 201 -39.79 -33.97 0.50
N ASP A 202 -39.18 -32.85 0.90
CA ASP A 202 -38.94 -31.70 0.01
C ASP A 202 -37.65 -31.88 -0.80
N PHE A 203 -37.77 -32.61 -1.90
CA PHE A 203 -36.67 -32.88 -2.83
C PHE A 203 -36.02 -31.62 -3.40
N GLY A 204 -36.80 -30.55 -3.60
CA GLY A 204 -36.31 -29.29 -4.16
C GLY A 204 -35.39 -28.56 -3.20
N LEU A 205 -35.84 -28.42 -1.95
CA LEU A 205 -35.06 -27.81 -0.87
C LEU A 205 -33.81 -28.64 -0.56
N ARG A 206 -33.95 -29.97 -0.47
CA ARG A 206 -32.82 -30.88 -0.23
C ARG A 206 -31.72 -30.72 -1.29
N HIS A 207 -32.08 -30.62 -2.57
CA HIS A 207 -31.10 -30.42 -3.64
C HIS A 207 -30.33 -29.10 -3.49
N GLN A 208 -31.03 -28.01 -3.17
CA GLN A 208 -30.39 -26.70 -2.96
C GLN A 208 -29.46 -26.72 -1.74
N LEU A 209 -29.88 -27.36 -0.64
CA LEU A 209 -29.04 -27.50 0.55
C LEU A 209 -27.80 -28.37 0.29
N GLN A 210 -27.92 -29.40 -0.55
CA GLN A 210 -26.78 -30.20 -0.97
C GLN A 210 -25.78 -29.36 -1.77
N LEU A 211 -26.25 -28.52 -2.70
CA LEU A 211 -25.37 -27.61 -3.45
C LEU A 211 -24.64 -26.66 -2.49
N ARG A 212 -25.38 -26.03 -1.56
CA ARG A 212 -24.79 -25.16 -0.54
C ARG A 212 -23.75 -25.88 0.31
N ARG A 213 -24.02 -27.13 0.72
CA ARG A 213 -23.08 -27.98 1.47
C ARG A 213 -21.78 -28.22 0.68
N THR A 214 -21.88 -28.48 -0.62
CA THR A 214 -20.68 -28.67 -1.47
C THR A 214 -19.86 -27.38 -1.61
N GLU A 215 -20.50 -26.21 -1.70
CA GLU A 215 -19.81 -24.92 -1.71
C GLU A 215 -19.07 -24.68 -0.39
N LEU A 216 -19.71 -24.94 0.75
CA LEU A 216 -19.08 -24.81 2.07
C LEU A 216 -17.86 -25.74 2.21
N CYS A 217 -17.91 -26.97 1.65
CA CYS A 217 -16.75 -27.85 1.61
C CYS A 217 -15.59 -27.28 0.78
N LYS A 218 -15.88 -26.70 -0.40
CA LYS A 218 -14.85 -26.07 -1.25
C LYS A 218 -14.19 -24.90 -0.53
N LEU A 219 -15.00 -24.06 0.10
CA LEU A 219 -14.55 -22.93 0.90
C LEU A 219 -13.70 -23.37 2.09
N CYS A 220 -14.14 -24.41 2.81
CA CYS A 220 -13.35 -25.03 3.88
C CYS A 220 -12.00 -25.55 3.38
N ALA A 221 -11.97 -26.20 2.22
CA ALA A 221 -10.74 -26.73 1.64
C ALA A 221 -9.74 -25.61 1.26
N SER A 222 -10.22 -24.48 0.74
CA SER A 222 -9.37 -23.33 0.40
C SER A 222 -8.87 -22.62 1.66
N TRP A 223 -9.75 -22.30 2.61
CA TRP A 223 -9.41 -21.61 3.86
C TRP A 223 -8.48 -22.44 4.75
N SER A 224 -8.73 -23.74 4.90
CA SER A 224 -7.84 -24.63 5.65
C SER A 224 -6.45 -24.75 5.03
N THR A 225 -6.31 -24.50 3.72
CA THR A 225 -5.01 -24.46 3.05
C THR A 225 -4.29 -23.14 3.34
N ALA A 226 -5.00 -22.02 3.26
CA ALA A 226 -4.46 -20.69 3.56
C ALA A 226 -3.98 -20.57 5.02
N ILE A 227 -4.74 -21.14 5.96
CA ILE A 227 -4.46 -21.01 7.40
C ILE A 227 -3.40 -22.02 7.90
N ARG A 228 -3.12 -23.09 7.15
CA ARG A 228 -2.18 -24.16 7.57
C ARG A 228 -0.77 -23.66 7.90
N GLY A 229 -0.32 -22.61 7.21
CA GLY A 229 1.03 -22.08 7.36
C GLY A 229 1.22 -21.15 8.57
N ILE A 230 0.15 -20.82 9.29
CA ILE A 230 0.19 -19.74 10.27
C ILE A 230 0.43 -20.31 11.69
N PRO A 231 1.39 -19.78 12.47
CA PRO A 231 1.91 -20.45 13.68
C PRO A 231 0.99 -20.40 14.91
N PHE A 232 -0.31 -20.10 14.74
CA PHE A 232 -1.23 -20.00 15.88
C PHE A 232 -1.57 -21.36 16.47
N LYS A 233 -1.70 -21.40 17.81
CA LYS A 233 -2.40 -22.49 18.47
C LYS A 233 -3.90 -22.31 18.25
N LEU A 234 -4.43 -23.00 17.24
CA LEU A 234 -5.87 -23.13 16.99
C LEU A 234 -6.57 -24.06 18.01
N GLU A 235 -5.96 -24.26 19.19
CA GLU A 235 -6.47 -25.09 20.27
C GLU A 235 -7.75 -24.47 20.84
N GLY A 236 -8.80 -25.28 21.00
CA GLY A 236 -10.10 -24.82 21.53
C GLY A 236 -11.07 -24.21 20.50
N LEU A 237 -10.71 -24.15 19.22
CA LEU A 237 -11.63 -23.75 18.16
C LEU A 237 -12.52 -24.93 17.71
N PRO A 238 -13.76 -24.67 17.29
CA PRO A 238 -14.66 -25.72 16.80
C PRO A 238 -14.04 -26.42 15.58
N PRO A 239 -14.30 -27.73 15.38
CA PRO A 239 -13.83 -28.43 14.20
C PRO A 239 -14.33 -27.74 12.93
N TRP A 240 -13.56 -27.87 11.85
CA TRP A 240 -14.06 -27.52 10.52
C TRP A 240 -15.22 -28.47 10.24
N GLY A 241 -16.46 -27.97 10.24
CA GLY A 241 -17.67 -28.79 10.20
C GLY A 241 -17.64 -30.02 9.27
N PRO A 242 -17.12 -29.93 8.03
CA PRO A 242 -16.94 -31.08 7.14
C PRO A 242 -15.93 -32.10 7.64
N SER A 243 -16.21 -33.39 7.41
CA SER A 243 -15.26 -34.46 7.70
C SER A 243 -14.01 -34.41 6.79
N ASP A 244 -12.90 -34.98 7.26
CA ASP A 244 -11.66 -35.09 6.47
C ASP A 244 -11.83 -35.92 5.19
N ASP A 245 -12.84 -36.80 5.12
CA ASP A 245 -13.20 -37.55 3.93
C ASP A 245 -13.94 -36.67 2.91
N GLU A 246 -14.91 -35.85 3.35
CA GLU A 246 -15.63 -34.89 2.51
C GLU A 246 -14.67 -33.84 1.92
N LEU A 247 -13.71 -33.36 2.72
CA LEU A 247 -12.69 -32.42 2.25
C LEU A 247 -11.71 -33.06 1.26
N ARG A 248 -11.39 -34.34 1.42
CA ARG A 248 -10.55 -35.08 0.47
C ARG A 248 -11.26 -35.28 -0.85
N ALA A 249 -12.53 -35.66 -0.83
CA ALA A 249 -13.35 -35.84 -2.03
C ALA A 249 -13.42 -34.56 -2.86
N VAL A 250 -13.74 -33.42 -2.23
CA VAL A 250 -13.81 -32.13 -2.93
C VAL A 250 -12.45 -31.69 -3.49
N ARG A 251 -11.36 -31.93 -2.77
CA ARG A 251 -10.00 -31.64 -3.27
C ARG A 251 -9.61 -32.51 -4.47
N LEU A 252 -10.11 -33.75 -4.54
CA LEU A 252 -9.91 -34.64 -5.67
C LEU A 252 -10.75 -34.18 -6.87
N ASP A 253 -12.01 -33.79 -6.65
CA ASP A 253 -12.90 -33.28 -7.69
C ASP A 253 -12.37 -31.97 -8.31
N ASP A 254 -11.87 -31.04 -7.50
CA ASP A 254 -11.26 -29.79 -7.99
C ASP A 254 -9.98 -30.07 -8.80
N LYS A 255 -9.18 -31.07 -8.41
CA LYS A 255 -8.00 -31.49 -9.19
C LYS A 255 -8.40 -32.14 -10.51
N ASN A 256 -9.38 -33.04 -10.46
CA ASN A 256 -9.90 -33.74 -11.62
C ASN A 256 -10.52 -32.76 -12.63
N ALA A 257 -11.29 -31.77 -12.15
CA ALA A 257 -11.84 -30.69 -12.98
C ALA A 257 -10.73 -29.87 -13.67
N LYS A 258 -9.63 -29.58 -12.96
CA LYS A 258 -8.48 -28.87 -13.53
C LYS A 258 -7.69 -29.71 -14.54
N THR A 259 -7.57 -31.02 -14.35
CA THR A 259 -6.97 -31.92 -15.37
C THR A 259 -7.87 -32.10 -16.58
N VAL A 260 -9.18 -32.25 -16.40
CA VAL A 260 -10.12 -32.37 -17.53
C VAL A 260 -10.19 -31.08 -18.34
N ALA A 261 -10.10 -29.91 -17.71
CA ALA A 261 -9.99 -28.64 -18.44
C ALA A 261 -8.70 -28.57 -19.29
N ARG A 262 -7.60 -29.13 -18.78
CA ARG A 262 -6.30 -29.16 -19.48
C ARG A 262 -6.26 -30.19 -20.61
N ASP A 263 -6.99 -31.29 -20.50
CA ASP A 263 -7.06 -32.36 -21.53
C ASP A 263 -8.02 -32.02 -22.69
N VAL A 264 -8.79 -30.92 -22.60
CA VAL A 264 -9.70 -30.43 -23.66
C VAL A 264 -9.03 -29.37 -24.55
N ASP A 265 -7.88 -28.83 -24.14
CA ASP A 265 -7.13 -27.79 -24.86
C ASP A 265 -5.96 -28.33 -25.71
N ASP A 266 -5.88 -29.64 -25.95
CA ASP A 266 -4.72 -30.30 -26.62
C ASP A 266 -5.01 -30.79 -28.05
N ASP A 267 -5.92 -30.11 -28.78
CA ASP A 267 -6.11 -30.28 -30.23
C ASP A 267 -6.43 -28.91 -30.88
N ASP A 268 -5.51 -27.95 -30.78
CA ASP A 268 -5.25 -26.93 -31.82
C ASP A 268 -4.00 -26.12 -31.39
N ASP A 269 -2.82 -26.57 -31.86
CA ASP A 269 -1.59 -25.78 -31.88
C ASP A 269 -1.79 -24.57 -32.83
N GLU A 270 -2.39 -23.49 -32.34
CA GLU A 270 -2.05 -22.14 -32.80
C GLU A 270 -1.35 -21.41 -31.64
N GLU A 271 -0.07 -21.06 -31.85
CA GLU A 271 0.68 -20.12 -31.01
C GLU A 271 -0.09 -18.79 -30.90
N VAL A 272 -0.87 -18.63 -29.84
CA VAL A 272 -1.41 -17.34 -29.44
C VAL A 272 -0.54 -16.79 -28.32
N GLU A 273 0.23 -15.75 -28.65
CA GLU A 273 0.96 -14.91 -27.72
C GLU A 273 0.06 -14.50 -26.54
N ALA A 274 0.45 -14.92 -25.33
CA ALA A 274 -0.27 -14.64 -24.10
C ALA A 274 -0.22 -13.14 -23.76
N ASP A 275 -1.30 -12.42 -24.08
CA ASP A 275 -1.60 -11.12 -23.48
C ASP A 275 -2.15 -11.37 -22.07
N GLY A 276 -1.38 -11.01 -21.06
CA GLY A 276 -1.72 -11.23 -19.65
C GLY A 276 -2.75 -10.21 -19.18
N GLU A 277 -4.03 -10.54 -19.29
CA GLU A 277 -5.09 -9.85 -18.55
C GLU A 277 -5.20 -10.49 -17.15
N GLU A 278 -4.79 -9.74 -16.11
CA GLU A 278 -5.05 -10.07 -14.72
C GLU A 278 -6.56 -10.13 -14.50
N GLU A 279 -7.08 -11.32 -14.15
CA GLU A 279 -8.49 -11.55 -13.88
C GLU A 279 -8.91 -10.81 -12.59
N GLU A 280 -9.40 -9.58 -12.72
CA GLU A 280 -9.91 -8.77 -11.62
C GLU A 280 -11.09 -9.49 -10.93
N LEU A 281 -10.92 -9.78 -9.63
CA LEU A 281 -11.97 -10.38 -8.79
C LEU A 281 -13.29 -9.59 -8.88
N PRO A 282 -14.46 -10.27 -8.92
CA PRO A 282 -15.76 -9.60 -8.97
C PRO A 282 -15.96 -8.62 -7.82
N ILE A 283 -16.19 -7.36 -8.17
CA ILE A 283 -16.35 -6.18 -7.28
C ILE A 283 -17.38 -6.39 -6.14
N GLU A 284 -18.35 -7.29 -6.31
CA GLU A 284 -19.34 -7.63 -5.30
C GLU A 284 -18.70 -8.24 -4.03
N ASP A 285 -17.61 -8.99 -4.18
CA ASP A 285 -16.86 -9.60 -3.08
C ASP A 285 -16.00 -8.57 -2.32
N ILE A 286 -15.48 -7.55 -3.02
CA ILE A 286 -14.69 -6.47 -2.41
C ILE A 286 -15.59 -5.55 -1.59
N GLU A 287 -16.79 -5.23 -2.08
CA GLU A 287 -17.75 -4.43 -1.32
C GLU A 287 -18.31 -5.21 -0.11
N ALA A 288 -18.48 -6.52 -0.21
CA ALA A 288 -18.84 -7.36 0.93
C ALA A 288 -17.74 -7.34 2.00
N PHE A 289 -16.47 -7.40 1.59
CA PHE A 289 -15.31 -7.32 2.48
C PHE A 289 -15.22 -5.96 3.19
N GLN A 290 -15.39 -4.85 2.46
CA GLN A 290 -15.38 -3.50 3.03
C GLN A 290 -16.58 -3.23 3.95
N ARG A 291 -17.76 -3.80 3.65
CA ARG A 291 -18.94 -3.72 4.53
C ARG A 291 -18.72 -4.49 5.83
N ALA A 292 -18.05 -5.65 5.78
CA ALA A 292 -17.69 -6.42 6.96
C ALA A 292 -16.65 -5.69 7.84
N GLU A 293 -15.66 -5.03 7.23
CA GLU A 293 -14.63 -4.25 7.92
C GLU A 293 -15.24 -3.04 8.67
N VAL A 294 -16.18 -2.31 8.05
CA VAL A 294 -16.90 -1.21 8.70
C VAL A 294 -17.80 -1.70 9.84
N TYR A 295 -18.40 -2.87 9.71
CA TYR A 295 -19.20 -3.46 10.79
C TYR A 295 -18.31 -3.87 11.97
N ALA A 296 -17.14 -4.48 11.70
CA ALA A 296 -16.15 -4.86 12.70
C ALA A 296 -15.62 -3.65 13.48
N GLN A 297 -15.27 -2.55 12.79
CA GLN A 297 -14.83 -1.31 13.44
C GLN A 297 -15.90 -0.72 14.37
N ASN A 298 -17.16 -0.70 13.93
CA ASN A 298 -18.28 -0.16 14.70
C ASN A 298 -18.63 -1.03 15.92
N THR A 299 -18.44 -2.36 15.84
CA THR A 299 -18.58 -3.23 17.01
C THR A 299 -17.46 -3.01 18.03
N VAL A 300 -16.22 -2.77 17.60
CA VAL A 300 -15.10 -2.51 18.53
C VAL A 300 -15.29 -1.19 19.28
N ASP A 301 -15.77 -0.14 18.61
CA ASP A 301 -16.11 1.14 19.27
C ASP A 301 -17.29 1.03 20.23
N SER A 302 -18.28 0.19 19.94
CA SER A 302 -19.42 -0.08 20.83
C SER A 302 -19.04 -0.82 22.12
N TYR A 303 -17.94 -1.58 22.12
CA TYR A 303 -17.45 -2.29 23.32
C TYR A 303 -16.50 -1.44 24.17
N LEU A 304 -15.86 -0.42 23.58
CA LEU A 304 -15.00 0.52 24.33
C LEU A 304 -15.80 1.60 25.08
N ASP A 305 -17.06 1.85 24.70
CA ASP A 305 -17.94 2.82 25.36
C ASP A 305 -18.80 2.20 26.50
N LEU A 306 -18.72 0.88 26.69
CA LEU A 306 -19.31 0.16 27.82
C LEU A 306 -18.19 -0.39 28.70
N GLY A 307 -17.59 0.51 29.48
CA GLY A 307 -16.50 0.18 30.39
C GLY A 307 -16.77 -1.03 31.28
N PHE A 308 -15.86 -1.99 31.20
CA PHE A 308 -15.42 -2.86 32.29
C PHE A 308 -13.89 -2.96 32.25
#